data_AF-A0A367RX73-F1
#
_entry.id   AF-A0A367RX73-F1
#
_cell.length_a   1.000
_cell.length_b   1.000
_cell.length_c   1.000
_cell.angle_alpha   90.00
_cell.angle_beta   90.00
_cell.angle_gamma   90.00
#
_symmetry.space_group_name_H-M   'P 1'
#
loop_
_entity.id
_entity.type
_entity.pdbx_description
1 polymer ?
#
loop_
_entity_poly.entity_id
_entity_poly.type
_entity_poly.pdbx_seq_one_letter_code
_entity_poly.pdbx_strand_id
1 'polypeptide(L)'
;MAGKRDTSKDGLGNKIQTLVLTNFKPIWKLLQSNESIKRKVNKTLLNSLIYKIPTRPNAYSMMTLDEYIPDTKIPKKTDAYTSWESLNDRTYTGRHLPPDPKLNAEGNLPKVEDLAILFRKRDGKTIYSTKSTMLFPYWVQWFTDSFLRLDHYNKLKNTSNHEIDLCNVYGLTRKQTHLLRSFEGGKLKSQKLKRQDGVEEEYPLFYYADPAQGKVDAQFEGLYEPVNDEKRQPVEKKQYLFAMGVERANVQIGYVMLNTLCFREHNRLCDELASNYPDWDDERLFQTARNILMAIILKIIMEEYINHITPYHFKLFADPEAFTKESWHRPNYMAIEFDFVYRWHSAIPETFKYNGKPTHIAASLWNNKMFIDQGLGALMEETCSQAGTKIGLFNTPDILVELTELPAIKLGRQLQLASYNDYRQLCGFPRVTRFEQISGDEFVQEKLKELYGHVDNIEFFVGLYAEDGRKNSTIPSLVARLIGIDAFSQALTNPLLSPNIFNEKTFSHVGWEIIQNTNTVSDLVNRNVPRSDRKYKVTFDLQ
;
A
#
# COMPACT_ATOMS: atom_id res chain seq x y z
N MET A 1 8.37 -23.46 22.74
CA MET A 1 9.15 -23.59 21.49
C MET A 1 8.14 -23.63 20.36
N ALA A 2 8.30 -22.88 19.27
CA ALA A 2 7.33 -22.95 18.18
C ALA A 2 7.37 -24.34 17.55
N GLY A 3 6.26 -25.07 17.61
CA GLY A 3 6.08 -26.31 16.88
C GLY A 3 5.99 -26.06 15.38
N LYS A 4 5.99 -27.13 14.58
CA LYS A 4 5.74 -27.02 13.13
C LYS A 4 4.23 -26.95 12.91
N ARG A 5 3.76 -25.92 12.19
CA ARG A 5 2.35 -25.78 11.77
C ARG A 5 1.85 -27.02 11.04
N ASP A 6 0.63 -27.45 11.34
CA ASP A 6 -0.07 -28.50 10.60
C ASP A 6 -0.52 -27.97 9.23
N THR A 7 0.17 -28.39 8.16
CA THR A 7 -0.15 -27.94 6.80
C THR A 7 -1.27 -28.75 6.12
N SER A 8 -1.96 -29.66 6.81
CA SER A 8 -2.98 -30.54 6.21
C SER A 8 -4.11 -29.79 5.48
N LYS A 9 -4.37 -28.53 5.86
CA LYS A 9 -5.39 -27.66 5.25
C LYS A 9 -4.86 -26.60 4.29
N ASP A 10 -3.63 -26.75 3.79
CA ASP A 10 -3.11 -25.85 2.74
C ASP A 10 -3.60 -26.25 1.33
N GLY A 11 -4.06 -27.49 1.15
CA GLY A 11 -4.49 -28.05 -0.15
C GLY A 11 -3.33 -28.52 -1.03
N LEU A 12 -3.46 -29.70 -1.64
CA LEU A 12 -2.38 -30.36 -2.39
C LEU A 12 -1.88 -29.50 -3.57
N GLY A 13 -2.79 -28.94 -4.37
CA GLY A 13 -2.43 -28.10 -5.51
C GLY A 13 -1.64 -26.84 -5.09
N ASN A 14 -2.02 -26.20 -3.99
CA ASN A 14 -1.30 -25.04 -3.46
C ASN A 14 0.09 -25.42 -2.93
N LYS A 15 0.22 -26.59 -2.30
CA LYS A 15 1.53 -27.11 -1.85
C LYS A 15 2.45 -27.38 -3.03
N ILE A 16 1.96 -28.03 -4.08
CA ILE A 16 2.74 -28.29 -5.31
C ILE A 16 3.14 -26.98 -5.98
N GLN A 17 2.20 -26.03 -6.16
CA GLN A 17 2.50 -24.71 -6.72
C GLN A 17 3.60 -24.01 -5.91
N THR A 18 3.50 -24.05 -4.59
CA THR A 18 4.49 -23.45 -3.70
C THR A 18 5.85 -24.12 -3.84
N LEU A 19 5.90 -25.46 -3.80
CA LEU A 19 7.12 -26.23 -3.97
C LEU A 19 7.82 -25.86 -5.28
N VAL A 20 7.08 -25.78 -6.39
CA VAL A 20 7.63 -25.44 -7.70
C VAL A 20 8.16 -24.00 -7.73
N LEU A 21 7.40 -23.02 -7.23
CA LEU A 21 7.79 -21.60 -7.32
C LEU A 21 8.93 -21.20 -6.38
N THR A 22 9.12 -21.92 -5.27
CA THR A 22 10.14 -21.61 -4.25
C THR A 22 11.33 -22.56 -4.26
N ASN A 23 11.39 -23.50 -5.21
CA ASN A 23 12.52 -24.42 -5.39
C ASN A 23 12.96 -24.43 -6.87
N PHE A 24 14.00 -25.21 -7.20
CA PHE A 24 14.51 -25.35 -8.57
C PHE A 24 15.04 -24.04 -9.18
N LYS A 25 15.72 -23.21 -8.37
CA LYS A 25 16.32 -21.93 -8.80
C LYS A 25 17.09 -22.00 -10.15
N PRO A 26 17.91 -23.03 -10.45
CA PRO A 26 18.59 -23.13 -11.74
C PRO A 26 17.63 -23.24 -12.93
N ILE A 27 16.53 -23.98 -12.78
CA ILE A 27 15.50 -24.13 -13.82
C ILE A 27 14.82 -22.78 -14.06
N TRP A 28 14.42 -22.07 -13.00
CA TRP A 28 13.82 -20.75 -13.14
C TRP A 28 14.74 -19.75 -13.84
N LYS A 29 16.04 -19.75 -13.51
CA LYS A 29 17.04 -18.92 -14.19
C LYS A 29 17.13 -19.26 -15.68
N LEU A 30 17.13 -20.54 -16.04
CA LEU A 30 17.16 -20.99 -17.43
C LEU A 30 15.90 -20.57 -18.21
N LEU A 31 14.72 -20.71 -17.60
CA LEU A 31 13.46 -20.27 -18.21
C LEU A 31 13.44 -18.74 -18.40
N GLN A 32 13.99 -18.00 -17.44
CA GLN A 32 14.00 -16.54 -17.45
C GLN A 32 15.05 -15.93 -18.39
N SER A 33 16.09 -16.69 -18.79
CA SER A 33 17.11 -16.23 -19.74
C SER A 33 16.67 -16.25 -21.21
N ASN A 34 15.49 -16.80 -21.52
CA ASN A 34 14.92 -16.81 -22.86
C ASN A 34 13.72 -15.86 -22.95
N GLU A 35 13.78 -14.85 -23.83
CA GLU A 35 12.75 -13.81 -23.97
C GLU A 35 11.33 -14.34 -24.24
N SER A 36 11.20 -15.32 -25.13
CA SER A 36 9.89 -15.88 -25.48
C SER A 36 9.32 -16.75 -24.37
N ILE A 37 10.17 -17.53 -23.70
CA ILE A 37 9.76 -18.40 -22.60
C ILE A 37 9.42 -17.56 -21.38
N LYS A 38 10.25 -16.58 -21.01
CA LYS A 38 10.03 -15.75 -19.83
C LYS A 38 8.70 -14.98 -19.91
N ARG A 39 8.33 -14.43 -21.09
CA ARG A 39 7.01 -13.77 -21.28
C ARG A 39 5.84 -14.74 -21.09
N LYS A 40 5.92 -15.94 -21.69
CA LYS A 40 4.89 -16.98 -21.52
C LYS A 40 4.75 -17.44 -20.06
N VAL A 41 5.87 -17.66 -19.38
CA VAL A 41 5.91 -18.04 -17.97
C VAL A 41 5.34 -16.93 -17.10
N ASN A 42 5.77 -15.67 -17.30
CA ASN A 42 5.26 -14.50 -16.56
C ASN A 42 3.74 -14.40 -16.68
N LYS A 43 3.22 -14.43 -17.91
CA LYS A 43 1.78 -14.41 -18.18
C LYS A 43 1.05 -15.56 -17.48
N THR A 44 1.58 -16.77 -17.58
CA THR A 44 0.96 -17.97 -16.97
C THR A 44 0.91 -17.86 -15.45
N LEU A 45 2.00 -17.41 -14.82
CA LEU A 45 2.07 -17.25 -13.38
C LEU A 45 1.08 -16.19 -12.89
N LEU A 46 1.05 -15.02 -13.53
CA LEU A 46 0.13 -13.93 -13.18
C LEU A 46 -1.33 -14.34 -13.35
N ASN A 47 -1.69 -14.96 -14.48
CA ASN A 47 -3.04 -15.52 -14.68
C ASN A 47 -3.38 -16.55 -13.59
N SER A 48 -2.45 -17.42 -13.21
CA SER A 48 -2.67 -18.42 -12.16
C SER A 48 -2.92 -17.82 -10.77
N LEU A 49 -2.51 -16.58 -10.53
CA LEU A 49 -2.77 -15.83 -9.30
C LEU A 49 -4.16 -15.17 -9.36
N ILE A 50 -4.46 -14.48 -10.46
CA ILE A 50 -5.69 -13.67 -10.61
C ILE A 50 -6.94 -14.54 -10.73
N TYR A 51 -6.89 -15.63 -11.50
CA TYR A 51 -8.04 -16.53 -11.71
C TYR A 51 -8.39 -17.42 -10.50
N LYS A 52 -7.92 -17.09 -9.30
CA LYS A 52 -8.19 -17.84 -8.07
C LYS A 52 -9.54 -17.54 -7.45
N ILE A 53 -10.13 -16.39 -7.81
CA ILE A 53 -11.48 -15.98 -7.43
C ILE A 53 -12.24 -15.52 -8.68
N PRO A 54 -13.57 -15.36 -8.60
CA PRO A 54 -14.33 -14.71 -9.67
C PRO A 54 -13.74 -13.34 -10.01
N THR A 55 -13.54 -13.08 -11.30
CA THR A 55 -12.94 -11.83 -11.78
C THR A 55 -13.99 -10.73 -11.83
N ARG A 56 -13.56 -9.46 -11.74
CA ARG A 56 -14.42 -8.28 -11.85
C ARG A 56 -15.38 -8.32 -13.07
N PRO A 57 -16.57 -7.71 -12.99
CA PRO A 57 -17.08 -6.89 -11.89
C PRO A 57 -17.45 -7.71 -10.64
N ASN A 58 -17.28 -7.11 -9.45
CA ASN A 58 -17.72 -7.71 -8.20
C ASN A 58 -19.26 -7.70 -8.16
N ALA A 59 -19.87 -8.80 -7.71
CA ALA A 59 -21.32 -8.90 -7.60
C ALA A 59 -21.90 -7.97 -6.51
N TYR A 60 -21.08 -7.59 -5.53
CA TYR A 60 -21.50 -6.83 -4.36
C TYR A 60 -20.58 -5.62 -4.13
N SER A 61 -21.14 -4.60 -3.48
CA SER A 61 -20.41 -3.45 -2.95
C SER A 61 -20.88 -3.16 -1.53
N MET A 62 -20.22 -2.22 -0.87
CA MET A 62 -20.59 -1.76 0.47
C MET A 62 -21.98 -1.10 0.52
N MET A 63 -22.54 -0.73 -0.63
CA MET A 63 -23.92 -0.21 -0.76
C MET A 63 -24.98 -1.18 -0.23
N THR A 64 -24.70 -2.49 -0.25
CA THR A 64 -25.57 -3.51 0.34
C THR A 64 -25.91 -3.19 1.80
N LEU A 65 -24.95 -2.66 2.56
CA LEU A 65 -25.10 -2.36 3.98
C LEU A 65 -25.69 -0.98 4.26
N ASP A 66 -25.97 -0.18 3.22
CA ASP A 66 -26.63 1.11 3.42
C ASP A 66 -28.06 0.88 3.91
N GLU A 67 -28.42 1.48 5.04
CA GLU A 67 -29.75 1.34 5.64
C GLU A 67 -30.81 2.17 4.91
N TYR A 68 -30.38 3.06 4.01
CA TYR A 68 -31.26 3.93 3.24
C TYR A 68 -31.04 3.74 1.74
N ILE A 69 -32.07 4.03 0.93
CA ILE A 69 -31.88 4.18 -0.51
C ILE A 69 -30.86 5.31 -0.71
N PRO A 70 -29.78 5.11 -1.49
CA PRO A 70 -28.71 6.09 -1.65
C PRO A 70 -29.24 7.51 -1.90
N ASP A 71 -28.66 8.47 -1.17
CA ASP A 71 -29.00 9.89 -1.23
C ASP A 71 -30.45 10.26 -0.83
N THR A 72 -31.16 9.36 -0.16
CA THR A 72 -32.49 9.61 0.42
C THR A 72 -32.52 9.32 1.93
N LYS A 73 -33.63 9.64 2.58
CA LYS A 73 -33.94 9.22 3.96
C LYS A 73 -34.91 8.03 4.00
N ILE A 74 -35.14 7.37 2.87
CA ILE A 74 -36.08 6.26 2.77
C ILE A 74 -35.33 4.99 3.19
N PRO A 75 -35.75 4.29 4.26
CA PRO A 75 -35.06 3.10 4.71
C PRO A 75 -35.20 1.95 3.70
N LYS A 76 -34.15 1.13 3.57
CA LYS A 76 -34.14 -0.10 2.79
C LYS A 76 -33.66 -1.28 3.63
N LYS A 77 -34.05 -2.49 3.24
CA LYS A 77 -33.46 -3.70 3.81
C LYS A 77 -32.01 -3.83 3.35
N THR A 78 -31.16 -4.36 4.22
CA THR A 78 -29.73 -4.60 3.98
C THR A 78 -29.44 -6.01 3.45
N ASP A 79 -30.42 -6.62 2.77
CA ASP A 79 -30.26 -7.92 2.12
C ASP A 79 -29.16 -7.85 1.05
N ALA A 80 -28.37 -8.90 0.90
CA ALA A 80 -27.31 -8.97 -0.10
C ALA A 80 -27.87 -9.22 -1.51
N TYR A 81 -27.87 -8.18 -2.34
CA TYR A 81 -28.24 -8.29 -3.76
C TYR A 81 -27.39 -7.37 -4.64
N THR A 82 -27.40 -7.65 -5.93
CA THR A 82 -26.77 -6.84 -6.98
C THR A 82 -27.81 -5.90 -7.58
N SER A 83 -27.46 -4.62 -7.76
CA SER A 83 -28.27 -3.64 -8.47
C SER A 83 -27.44 -2.90 -9.52
N TRP A 84 -28.08 -2.18 -10.43
CA TRP A 84 -27.36 -1.31 -11.38
C TRP A 84 -26.52 -0.26 -10.64
N GLU A 85 -27.05 0.31 -9.57
CA GLU A 85 -26.33 1.29 -8.75
C GLU A 85 -25.14 0.67 -8.03
N SER A 86 -25.29 -0.51 -7.41
CA SER A 86 -24.19 -1.16 -6.68
C SER A 86 -23.02 -1.53 -7.57
N LEU A 87 -23.26 -1.75 -8.87
CA LEU A 87 -22.25 -2.08 -9.88
C LEU A 87 -21.52 -0.85 -10.44
N ASN A 88 -22.14 0.34 -10.40
CA ASN A 88 -21.64 1.52 -11.10
C ASN A 88 -21.26 2.70 -10.18
N ASP A 89 -21.86 2.81 -9.00
CA ASP A 89 -21.52 3.86 -8.03
C ASP A 89 -20.21 3.52 -7.32
N ARG A 90 -19.12 4.07 -7.86
CA ARG A 90 -17.76 3.90 -7.34
C ARG A 90 -17.51 4.72 -6.07
N THR A 91 -18.47 5.50 -5.58
CA THR A 91 -18.35 6.08 -4.24
C THR A 91 -18.46 5.01 -3.15
N TYR A 92 -18.99 3.82 -3.45
CA TYR A 92 -18.93 2.65 -2.59
C TYR A 92 -17.75 1.76 -2.98
N THR A 93 -17.16 1.05 -2.02
CA THR A 93 -16.11 0.06 -2.30
C THR A 93 -16.74 -1.27 -2.71
N GLY A 94 -16.13 -2.00 -3.65
CA GLY A 94 -16.56 -3.37 -3.98
C GLY A 94 -16.31 -4.34 -2.82
N ARG A 95 -16.80 -5.58 -2.94
CA ARG A 95 -16.46 -6.67 -1.99
C ARG A 95 -16.51 -8.03 -2.68
N HIS A 96 -15.66 -8.95 -2.22
CA HIS A 96 -15.52 -10.30 -2.81
C HIS A 96 -16.59 -11.27 -2.31
N LEU A 97 -16.93 -11.21 -1.01
CA LEU A 97 -18.01 -12.02 -0.40
C LEU A 97 -19.18 -11.14 0.05
N PRO A 98 -20.44 -11.63 0.06
CA PRO A 98 -21.57 -10.89 0.62
C PRO A 98 -21.39 -10.65 2.14
N PRO A 99 -22.17 -9.73 2.74
CA PRO A 99 -22.18 -9.55 4.19
C PRO A 99 -22.60 -10.83 4.92
N ASP A 100 -21.95 -11.08 6.07
CA ASP A 100 -22.31 -12.17 6.98
C ASP A 100 -22.89 -11.60 8.30
N PRO A 101 -24.20 -11.28 8.33
CA PRO A 101 -24.85 -10.77 9.53
C PRO A 101 -24.92 -11.82 10.64
N LYS A 102 -24.83 -13.12 10.32
CA LYS A 102 -24.90 -14.19 11.32
C LYS A 102 -23.62 -14.24 12.14
N LEU A 103 -22.46 -14.24 11.49
CA LEU A 103 -21.17 -14.18 12.19
C LEU A 103 -21.07 -12.89 13.02
N ASN A 104 -21.50 -11.77 12.44
CA ASN A 104 -21.35 -10.44 13.04
C ASN A 104 -22.51 -10.03 13.97
N ALA A 105 -23.44 -10.95 14.28
CA ALA A 105 -24.52 -10.68 15.21
C ALA A 105 -23.98 -10.43 16.63
N GLU A 106 -24.68 -9.58 17.38
CA GLU A 106 -24.31 -9.25 18.76
C GLU A 106 -24.20 -10.52 19.62
N GLY A 107 -23.09 -10.66 20.35
CA GLY A 107 -22.81 -11.81 21.22
C GLY A 107 -22.11 -13.01 20.55
N ASN A 108 -21.99 -13.04 19.21
CA ASN A 108 -21.33 -14.17 18.51
C ASN A 108 -19.81 -14.06 18.44
N LEU A 109 -19.26 -12.85 18.63
CA LEU A 109 -17.82 -12.57 18.58
C LEU A 109 -17.33 -12.02 19.92
N PRO A 110 -16.03 -12.18 20.24
CA PRO A 110 -15.44 -11.62 21.46
C PRO A 110 -15.60 -10.11 21.55
N LYS A 111 -15.54 -9.51 22.74
CA LYS A 111 -15.49 -8.04 22.82
C LYS A 111 -14.23 -7.55 22.12
N VAL A 112 -14.33 -6.42 21.41
CA VAL A 112 -13.18 -5.94 20.62
C VAL A 112 -12.00 -5.60 21.52
N GLU A 113 -12.28 -5.07 22.70
CA GLU A 113 -11.28 -4.67 23.68
C GLU A 113 -10.45 -5.87 24.15
N ASP A 114 -11.06 -7.05 24.26
CA ASP A 114 -10.38 -8.30 24.66
C ASP A 114 -9.41 -8.79 23.56
N LEU A 115 -9.63 -8.40 22.30
CA LEU A 115 -8.77 -8.79 21.17
C LEU A 115 -7.45 -8.00 21.13
N ALA A 116 -7.29 -6.94 21.91
CA ALA A 116 -6.04 -6.16 21.98
C ALA A 116 -4.82 -7.05 22.29
N ILE A 117 -5.02 -8.10 23.10
CA ILE A 117 -3.97 -9.04 23.48
C ILE A 117 -3.33 -9.73 22.27
N LEU A 118 -4.09 -9.93 21.18
CA LEU A 118 -3.60 -10.59 19.97
C LEU A 118 -2.58 -9.73 19.19
N PHE A 119 -2.55 -8.42 19.43
CA PHE A 119 -1.70 -7.50 18.67
C PHE A 119 -0.55 -6.93 19.51
N ARG A 120 -0.73 -6.87 20.84
CA ARG A 120 0.33 -6.45 21.78
C ARG A 120 1.50 -7.42 21.78
N LYS A 121 2.70 -6.86 21.96
CA LYS A 121 3.95 -7.64 21.96
C LYS A 121 4.00 -8.63 23.11
N ARG A 122 4.36 -9.88 22.79
CA ARG A 122 4.64 -10.90 23.79
C ARG A 122 5.87 -10.49 24.61
N ASP A 123 5.67 -10.29 25.91
CA ASP A 123 6.72 -9.85 26.85
C ASP A 123 7.40 -8.52 26.44
N GLY A 124 6.71 -7.65 25.69
CA GLY A 124 7.27 -6.40 25.17
C GLY A 124 8.34 -6.58 24.08
N LYS A 125 8.57 -7.81 23.61
CA LYS A 125 9.62 -8.12 22.63
C LYS A 125 9.14 -7.88 21.21
N THR A 126 9.95 -7.15 20.44
CA THR A 126 9.74 -6.96 19.01
C THR A 126 10.34 -8.11 18.22
N ILE A 127 9.57 -8.69 17.30
CA ILE A 127 10.02 -9.71 16.36
C ILE A 127 10.39 -9.01 15.06
N TYR A 128 11.69 -8.84 14.81
CA TYR A 128 12.18 -8.20 13.59
C TYR A 128 11.98 -9.08 12.36
N SER A 129 11.81 -8.42 11.21
CA SER A 129 11.82 -9.09 9.91
C SER A 129 13.23 -9.63 9.63
N THR A 130 13.29 -10.82 9.03
CA THR A 130 14.55 -11.41 8.51
C THR A 130 14.76 -11.10 7.04
N LYS A 131 13.84 -10.36 6.41
CA LYS A 131 13.84 -10.08 4.97
C LYS A 131 13.75 -8.60 4.63
N SER A 132 12.94 -7.84 5.35
CA SER A 132 12.52 -6.50 4.95
C SER A 132 13.17 -5.39 5.78
N THR A 133 13.74 -4.39 5.11
CA THR A 133 14.19 -3.14 5.74
C THR A 133 12.98 -2.29 6.19
N MET A 134 13.23 -1.22 6.93
CA MET A 134 12.18 -0.25 7.30
C MET A 134 11.61 0.54 6.11
N LEU A 135 12.26 0.49 4.93
CA LEU A 135 11.69 1.10 3.72
C LEU A 135 10.42 0.36 3.27
N PHE A 136 10.36 -0.95 3.46
CA PHE A 136 9.25 -1.79 3.02
C PHE A 136 7.88 -1.32 3.53
N PRO A 137 7.65 -1.17 4.85
CA PRO A 137 6.35 -0.73 5.34
C PRO A 137 6.05 0.73 4.98
N TYR A 138 7.05 1.61 4.89
CA TYR A 138 6.86 3.00 4.44
C TYR A 138 6.43 3.08 2.98
N TRP A 139 7.05 2.29 2.11
CA TRP A 139 6.67 2.18 0.71
C TRP A 139 5.23 1.76 0.57
N VAL A 140 4.85 0.69 1.27
CA VAL A 140 3.50 0.14 1.25
C VAL A 140 2.48 1.20 1.62
N GLN A 141 2.63 1.80 2.80
CA GLN A 141 1.74 2.86 3.26
C GLN A 141 1.62 3.99 2.22
N TRP A 142 2.75 4.48 1.71
CA TRP A 142 2.79 5.60 0.78
C TRP A 142 1.98 5.34 -0.50
N PHE A 143 2.17 4.18 -1.14
CA PHE A 143 1.48 3.92 -2.40
C PHE A 143 0.03 3.49 -2.19
N THR A 144 -0.29 2.71 -1.15
CA THR A 144 -1.66 2.23 -0.93
C THR A 144 -2.59 3.34 -0.48
N ASP A 145 -2.12 4.31 0.30
CA ASP A 145 -2.92 5.46 0.75
C ASP A 145 -3.40 6.36 -0.40
N SER A 146 -2.86 6.18 -1.62
CA SER A 146 -3.34 6.85 -2.83
C SER A 146 -4.70 6.30 -3.31
N PHE A 147 -5.04 5.04 -3.04
CA PHE A 147 -6.28 4.43 -3.53
C PHE A 147 -7.09 3.63 -2.48
N LEU A 148 -6.50 3.18 -1.36
CA LEU A 148 -7.23 2.54 -0.25
C LEU A 148 -7.76 3.62 0.70
N ARG A 149 -8.87 4.25 0.29
CA ARG A 149 -9.35 5.49 0.91
C ARG A 149 -10.82 5.42 1.29
N LEU A 150 -11.12 5.02 2.52
CA LEU A 150 -12.48 5.11 3.06
C LEU A 150 -12.87 6.55 3.35
N ASP A 151 -14.15 6.87 3.19
CA ASP A 151 -14.68 8.17 3.57
C ASP A 151 -14.61 8.34 5.10
N HIS A 152 -14.34 9.57 5.55
CA HIS A 152 -14.12 9.84 6.96
C HIS A 152 -15.41 9.74 7.78
N TYR A 153 -16.57 10.04 7.18
CA TYR A 153 -17.86 10.15 7.82
C TYR A 153 -18.75 8.92 7.57
N ASN A 154 -18.79 8.42 6.33
CA ASN A 154 -19.54 7.23 5.96
C ASN A 154 -18.59 6.10 5.54
N LYS A 155 -18.36 5.13 6.43
CA LYS A 155 -17.44 4.01 6.20
C LYS A 155 -17.89 3.01 5.13
N LEU A 156 -19.11 3.13 4.62
CA LEU A 156 -19.56 2.39 3.44
C LEU A 156 -19.08 3.04 2.13
N LYS A 157 -18.79 4.34 2.16
CA LYS A 157 -18.28 5.12 1.03
C LYS A 157 -16.76 5.27 1.09
N ASN A 158 -16.20 5.73 -0.02
CA ASN A 158 -14.78 5.90 -0.25
C ASN A 158 -14.52 7.22 -1.02
N THR A 159 -13.30 7.74 -0.93
CA THR A 159 -12.85 8.95 -1.64
C THR A 159 -11.82 8.65 -2.73
N SER A 160 -11.68 7.37 -3.08
CA SER A 160 -10.73 6.90 -4.07
C SER A 160 -11.22 7.21 -5.48
N ASN A 161 -10.27 7.47 -6.38
CA ASN A 161 -10.52 7.41 -7.83
C ASN A 161 -10.41 5.98 -8.37
N HIS A 162 -10.02 5.03 -7.52
CA HIS A 162 -9.74 3.64 -7.84
C HIS A 162 -8.58 3.44 -8.80
N GLU A 163 -7.59 4.34 -8.81
CA GLU A 163 -6.45 4.24 -9.72
C GLU A 163 -5.13 4.44 -8.98
N ILE A 164 -4.06 3.86 -9.54
CA ILE A 164 -2.69 4.19 -9.14
C ILE A 164 -2.26 5.39 -9.98
N ASP A 165 -2.61 6.60 -9.53
CA ASP A 165 -2.43 7.85 -10.30
C ASP A 165 -1.52 8.91 -9.65
N LEU A 166 -0.87 8.51 -8.56
CA LEU A 166 -0.04 9.37 -7.71
C LEU A 166 -0.79 10.59 -7.15
N CYS A 167 -2.08 10.45 -6.81
CA CYS A 167 -2.83 11.53 -6.16
C CYS A 167 -2.23 11.99 -4.82
N ASN A 168 -1.42 11.16 -4.16
CA ASN A 168 -0.62 11.55 -3.00
C ASN A 168 0.41 12.66 -3.31
N VAL A 169 0.89 12.74 -4.55
CA VAL A 169 1.75 13.82 -5.05
C VAL A 169 0.90 14.93 -5.68
N TYR A 170 -0.07 14.58 -6.53
CA TYR A 170 -0.76 15.53 -7.42
C TYR A 170 -2.15 15.99 -6.95
N GLY A 171 -2.70 15.45 -5.87
CA GLY A 171 -4.09 15.63 -5.49
C GLY A 171 -5.06 14.71 -6.24
N LEU A 172 -6.23 14.47 -5.64
CA LEU A 172 -7.29 13.62 -6.22
C LEU A 172 -8.07 14.31 -7.34
N THR A 173 -8.19 15.63 -7.27
CA THR A 173 -8.98 16.44 -8.21
C THR A 173 -8.10 17.42 -8.96
N ARG A 174 -8.56 17.83 -10.16
CA ARG A 174 -7.89 18.88 -10.94
C ARG A 174 -7.67 20.16 -10.13
N LYS A 175 -8.66 20.54 -9.29
CA LYS A 175 -8.55 21.71 -8.41
C LYS A 175 -7.36 21.56 -7.45
N GLN A 176 -7.24 20.42 -6.78
CA GLN A 176 -6.11 20.15 -5.88
C GLN A 176 -4.78 20.14 -6.63
N THR A 177 -4.73 19.54 -7.81
CA THR A 177 -3.53 19.58 -8.67
C THR A 177 -3.11 21.02 -8.99
N HIS A 178 -4.05 21.89 -9.33
CA HIS A 178 -3.76 23.30 -9.63
C HIS A 178 -3.22 24.05 -8.40
N LEU A 179 -3.74 23.76 -7.20
CA LEU A 179 -3.23 24.36 -5.95
C LEU A 179 -1.76 23.97 -5.69
N LEU A 180 -1.31 22.80 -6.17
CA LEU A 180 0.06 22.32 -6.00
C LEU A 180 1.03 22.74 -7.12
N ARG A 181 0.53 23.10 -8.30
CA ARG A 181 1.36 23.49 -9.47
C ARG A 181 1.94 24.89 -9.34
N SER A 182 3.15 25.09 -9.86
CA SER A 182 3.72 26.44 -10.05
C SER A 182 3.11 27.16 -11.25
N PHE A 183 2.63 26.40 -12.25
CA PHE A 183 2.30 26.91 -13.59
C PHE A 183 3.48 27.57 -14.31
N GLU A 184 4.69 27.19 -13.91
CA GLU A 184 5.94 27.60 -14.52
C GLU A 184 6.82 26.37 -14.78
N GLY A 185 7.19 26.17 -16.05
CA GLY A 185 8.05 25.07 -16.49
C GLY A 185 7.46 23.68 -16.27
N GLY A 186 6.15 23.55 -16.11
CA GLY A 186 5.44 22.32 -15.81
C GLY A 186 5.60 21.82 -14.38
N LYS A 187 6.13 22.63 -13.45
CA LYS A 187 6.57 22.17 -12.12
C LYS A 187 5.48 22.21 -11.05
N LEU A 188 5.79 21.56 -9.93
CA LEU A 188 5.10 21.72 -8.65
C LEU A 188 5.77 22.84 -7.84
N LYS A 189 4.98 23.55 -7.02
CA LYS A 189 5.46 24.62 -6.13
C LYS A 189 6.50 24.08 -5.15
N SER A 190 7.67 24.72 -5.09
CA SER A 190 8.79 24.27 -4.27
C SER A 190 9.43 25.39 -3.46
N GLN A 191 10.12 25.00 -2.39
CA GLN A 191 11.01 25.85 -1.60
C GLN A 191 12.34 25.13 -1.40
N LYS A 192 13.37 25.90 -1.04
CA LYS A 192 14.65 25.36 -0.62
C LYS A 192 14.84 25.53 0.87
N LEU A 193 15.20 24.44 1.55
CA LEU A 193 15.43 24.43 2.99
C LEU A 193 16.84 23.89 3.28
N LYS A 194 17.48 24.48 4.29
CA LYS A 194 18.77 24.00 4.78
C LYS A 194 18.57 22.88 5.79
N ARG A 195 19.30 21.79 5.58
CA ARG A 195 19.49 20.70 6.53
C ARG A 195 20.27 21.17 7.75
N GLN A 196 20.34 20.31 8.77
CA GLN A 196 21.14 20.58 9.96
C GLN A 196 22.64 20.72 9.66
N ASP A 197 23.14 20.05 8.62
CA ASP A 197 24.52 20.14 8.14
C ASP A 197 24.77 21.31 7.16
N GLY A 198 23.76 22.16 6.92
CA GLY A 198 23.84 23.33 6.05
C GLY A 198 23.63 23.05 4.56
N VAL A 199 23.50 21.79 4.13
CA VAL A 199 23.19 21.44 2.74
C VAL A 199 21.75 21.84 2.42
N GLU A 200 21.57 22.52 1.30
CA GLU A 200 20.26 22.96 0.82
C GLU A 200 19.62 21.91 -0.09
N GLU A 201 18.36 21.57 0.15
CA GLU A 201 17.58 20.67 -0.71
C GLU A 201 16.19 21.23 -1.03
N GLU A 202 15.57 20.73 -2.10
CA GLU A 202 14.24 21.14 -2.55
C GLU A 202 13.14 20.40 -1.77
N TYR A 203 12.13 21.11 -1.29
CA TYR A 203 10.99 20.54 -0.57
C TYR A 203 9.68 21.18 -1.06
N PRO A 204 8.53 20.51 -0.86
CA PRO A 204 7.23 21.15 -1.04
C PRO A 204 7.06 22.35 -0.10
N LEU A 205 6.19 23.28 -0.46
CA LEU A 205 5.87 24.44 0.38
C LEU A 205 5.19 24.01 1.69
N PHE A 206 5.32 24.83 2.73
CA PHE A 206 4.60 24.60 3.99
C PHE A 206 3.10 24.85 3.82
N TYR A 207 2.27 24.06 4.51
CA TYR A 207 0.82 24.11 4.37
C TYR A 207 0.16 25.24 5.16
N TYR A 208 0.71 25.58 6.32
CA TYR A 208 0.15 26.58 7.24
C TYR A 208 0.90 27.92 7.11
N ALA A 209 0.15 29.00 6.91
CA ALA A 209 0.67 30.36 7.01
C ALA A 209 0.75 30.86 8.48
N ASP A 210 -0.21 30.45 9.32
CA ASP A 210 -0.14 30.64 10.78
C ASP A 210 -0.42 29.31 11.49
N PRO A 211 0.63 28.54 11.83
CA PRO A 211 0.49 27.25 12.50
C PRO A 211 -0.11 27.33 13.91
N ALA A 212 0.02 28.49 14.60
CA ALA A 212 -0.52 28.69 15.94
C ALA A 212 -2.05 28.82 15.92
N GLN A 213 -2.58 29.47 14.91
CA GLN A 213 -4.02 29.58 14.68
C GLN A 213 -4.59 28.45 13.80
N GLY A 214 -3.72 27.60 13.23
CA GLY A 214 -4.13 26.59 12.26
C GLY A 214 -4.63 27.20 10.94
N LYS A 215 -4.19 28.41 10.60
CA LYS A 215 -4.55 29.10 9.37
C LYS A 215 -3.75 28.52 8.20
N VAL A 216 -4.45 27.86 7.29
CA VAL A 216 -3.90 27.34 6.04
C VAL A 216 -3.41 28.52 5.18
N ASP A 217 -2.32 28.32 4.45
CA ASP A 217 -1.86 29.30 3.47
C ASP A 217 -2.92 29.50 2.38
N ALA A 218 -3.18 30.76 2.01
CA ALA A 218 -4.22 31.13 1.06
C ALA A 218 -4.10 30.37 -0.28
N GLN A 219 -2.87 30.06 -0.71
CA GLN A 219 -2.63 29.33 -1.97
C GLN A 219 -3.00 27.84 -1.90
N PHE A 220 -3.28 27.30 -0.71
CA PHE A 220 -3.66 25.91 -0.46
C PHE A 220 -5.07 25.78 0.14
N GLU A 221 -5.84 26.86 0.20
CA GLU A 221 -7.24 26.81 0.65
C GLU A 221 -8.07 25.84 -0.22
N GLY A 222 -8.63 24.82 0.43
CA GLY A 222 -9.38 23.76 -0.24
C GLY A 222 -8.53 22.67 -0.88
N LEU A 223 -7.23 22.58 -0.55
CA LEU A 223 -6.38 21.45 -0.94
C LEU A 223 -6.88 20.15 -0.29
N TYR A 224 -7.13 20.15 1.01
CA TYR A 224 -7.84 19.08 1.71
C TYR A 224 -8.40 19.60 3.02
N GLU A 225 -9.32 18.85 3.63
CA GLU A 225 -9.76 19.11 5.00
C GLU A 225 -8.79 18.43 5.98
N PRO A 226 -8.08 19.17 6.86
CA PRO A 226 -7.13 18.57 7.78
C PRO A 226 -7.83 17.58 8.72
N VAL A 227 -7.24 16.39 8.88
CA VAL A 227 -7.78 15.40 9.82
C VAL A 227 -7.64 15.90 11.26
N ASN A 228 -8.49 15.37 12.15
CA ASN A 228 -8.49 15.80 13.55
C ASN A 228 -7.12 15.68 14.23
N ASP A 229 -6.33 14.68 13.85
CA ASP A 229 -4.99 14.49 14.42
C ASP A 229 -3.99 15.56 13.95
N GLU A 230 -4.09 16.01 12.69
CA GLU A 230 -3.31 17.14 12.17
C GLU A 230 -3.67 18.43 12.92
N LYS A 231 -4.98 18.69 13.08
CA LYS A 231 -5.51 19.86 13.81
C LYS A 231 -5.04 19.92 15.26
N ARG A 232 -4.78 18.77 15.89
CA ARG A 232 -4.30 18.68 17.29
C ARG A 232 -2.79 18.78 17.43
N GLN A 233 -2.03 18.74 16.32
CA GLN A 233 -0.58 18.83 16.42
C GLN A 233 -0.13 20.18 17.00
N PRO A 234 0.97 20.18 17.79
CA PRO A 234 1.51 21.40 18.36
C PRO A 234 2.22 22.25 17.28
N VAL A 235 2.46 23.53 17.58
CA VAL A 235 3.00 24.52 16.63
C VAL A 235 4.37 24.10 16.09
N GLU A 236 5.18 23.46 16.93
CA GLU A 236 6.53 22.96 16.63
C GLU A 236 6.52 21.90 15.53
N LYS A 237 5.40 21.19 15.36
CA LYS A 237 5.19 20.21 14.28
C LYS A 237 4.46 20.84 13.11
N LYS A 238 3.35 21.55 13.37
CA LYS A 238 2.50 22.15 12.33
C LYS A 238 3.25 23.07 11.37
N GLN A 239 4.20 23.85 11.87
CA GLN A 239 4.98 24.78 11.04
C GLN A 239 5.84 24.10 9.97
N TYR A 240 6.11 22.80 10.10
CA TYR A 240 6.90 22.03 9.14
C TYR A 240 6.03 21.10 8.27
N LEU A 241 4.71 21.11 8.43
CA LEU A 241 3.82 20.30 7.60
C LEU A 241 3.80 20.84 6.17
N PHE A 242 3.95 19.95 5.21
CA PHE A 242 4.02 20.30 3.80
C PHE A 242 2.65 20.25 3.15
N ALA A 243 2.42 21.13 2.17
CA ALA A 243 1.27 21.06 1.28
C ALA A 243 1.47 19.89 0.31
N MET A 244 0.65 18.85 0.46
CA MET A 244 0.77 17.57 -0.25
C MET A 244 -0.58 17.17 -0.86
N GLY A 245 -0.58 16.21 -1.79
CA GLY A 245 -1.78 15.81 -2.53
C GLY A 245 -2.91 15.21 -1.69
N VAL A 246 -2.60 14.65 -0.52
CA VAL A 246 -3.59 14.02 0.36
C VAL A 246 -3.35 14.40 1.83
N GLU A 247 -4.44 14.38 2.61
CA GLU A 247 -4.51 14.85 4.01
C GLU A 247 -3.70 14.02 5.00
N ARG A 248 -3.25 12.81 4.61
CA ARG A 248 -2.46 11.91 5.46
C ARG A 248 -0.97 11.90 5.13
N ALA A 249 -0.54 12.67 4.13
CA ALA A 249 0.82 12.58 3.60
C ALA A 249 1.90 13.02 4.60
N ASN A 250 1.54 13.79 5.62
CA ASN A 250 2.45 14.26 6.65
C ASN A 250 2.47 13.39 7.92
N VAL A 251 1.69 12.29 7.98
CA VAL A 251 1.53 11.49 9.21
C VAL A 251 2.86 10.86 9.64
N GLN A 252 3.65 10.32 8.71
CA GLN A 252 4.88 9.59 9.04
C GLN A 252 6.04 10.01 8.15
N ILE A 253 7.24 10.13 8.72
CA ILE A 253 8.44 10.62 8.00
C ILE A 253 8.76 9.80 6.74
N GLY A 254 8.54 8.49 6.76
CA GLY A 254 8.75 7.62 5.60
C GLY A 254 7.83 7.96 4.42
N TYR A 255 6.58 8.33 4.71
CA TYR A 255 5.65 8.83 3.71
C TYR A 255 6.17 10.13 3.10
N VAL A 256 6.57 11.08 3.95
CA VAL A 256 7.05 12.40 3.53
C VAL A 256 8.30 12.28 2.65
N MET A 257 9.22 11.37 2.98
CA MET A 257 10.40 11.07 2.18
C MET A 257 10.03 10.58 0.78
N LEU A 258 9.12 9.61 0.68
CA LEU A 258 8.70 9.03 -0.60
C LEU A 258 7.89 10.03 -1.44
N ASN A 259 7.04 10.83 -0.80
CA ASN A 259 6.29 11.87 -1.49
C ASN A 259 7.22 12.97 -2.01
N THR A 260 8.20 13.38 -1.21
CA THR A 260 9.21 14.37 -1.61
C THR A 260 10.12 13.82 -2.71
N LEU A 261 10.48 12.53 -2.67
CA LEU A 261 11.23 11.87 -3.75
C LEU A 261 10.48 11.98 -5.09
N CYS A 262 9.18 11.65 -5.11
CA CYS A 262 8.36 11.72 -6.31
C CYS A 262 8.14 13.15 -6.79
N PHE A 263 7.94 14.09 -5.86
CA PHE A 263 7.86 15.52 -6.14
C PHE A 263 9.14 16.05 -6.82
N ARG A 264 10.32 15.71 -6.29
CA ARG A 264 11.61 16.10 -6.89
C ARG A 264 11.78 15.47 -8.26
N GLU A 265 11.45 14.19 -8.41
CA GLU A 265 11.56 13.52 -9.70
C GLU A 265 10.64 14.16 -10.74
N HIS A 266 9.43 14.59 -10.37
CA HIS A 266 8.56 15.33 -11.26
C HIS A 266 9.20 16.65 -11.73
N ASN A 267 9.68 17.49 -10.80
CA ASN A 267 10.32 18.76 -11.16
C ASN A 267 11.57 18.54 -12.03
N ARG A 268 12.37 17.51 -11.73
CA ARG A 268 13.54 17.10 -12.52
C ARG A 268 13.16 16.61 -13.92
N LEU A 269 12.06 15.88 -14.06
CA LEU A 269 11.52 15.46 -15.36
C LEU A 269 11.05 16.65 -16.18
N CYS A 270 10.42 17.64 -15.56
CA CYS A 270 10.01 18.86 -16.22
C CYS A 270 11.22 19.63 -16.78
N ASP A 271 12.31 19.74 -16.02
CA ASP A 271 13.57 20.35 -16.50
C ASP A 271 14.19 19.58 -17.68
N GLU A 272 14.19 18.24 -17.60
CA GLU A 272 14.68 17.38 -18.66
C GLU A 272 13.87 17.56 -19.96
N LEU A 273 12.54 17.56 -19.84
CA LEU A 273 11.63 17.75 -20.96
C LEU A 273 11.77 19.15 -21.55
N ALA A 274 11.81 20.21 -20.74
CA ALA A 274 11.96 21.57 -21.21
C ALA A 274 13.29 21.78 -21.97
N SER A 275 14.37 21.12 -21.51
CA SER A 275 15.68 21.19 -22.16
C SER A 275 15.70 20.49 -23.53
N ASN A 276 14.95 19.39 -23.69
CA ASN A 276 14.89 18.63 -24.94
C ASN A 276 13.77 19.07 -25.88
N TYR A 277 12.76 19.76 -25.36
CA TYR A 277 11.58 20.23 -26.08
C TYR A 277 11.25 21.70 -25.73
N PRO A 278 12.07 22.67 -26.18
CA PRO A 278 11.92 24.08 -25.79
C PRO A 278 10.58 24.74 -26.16
N ASP A 279 9.89 24.18 -27.17
CA ASP A 279 8.59 24.69 -27.66
C ASP A 279 7.39 24.15 -26.85
N TRP A 280 7.61 23.28 -25.86
CA TRP A 280 6.52 22.74 -25.04
C TRP A 280 6.09 23.75 -23.97
N ASP A 281 4.77 23.92 -23.83
CA ASP A 281 4.19 24.76 -22.79
C ASP A 281 4.16 24.07 -21.41
N ASP A 282 3.81 24.85 -20.38
CA ASP A 282 3.70 24.38 -19.00
C ASP A 282 2.80 23.14 -18.85
N GLU A 283 1.64 23.14 -19.53
CA GLU A 283 0.68 22.04 -19.43
C GLU A 283 1.23 20.75 -20.02
N ARG A 284 1.85 20.81 -21.21
CA ARG A 284 2.43 19.64 -21.85
C ARG A 284 3.60 19.08 -21.04
N LEU A 285 4.46 19.95 -20.49
CA LEU A 285 5.55 19.54 -19.60
C LEU A 285 5.01 18.82 -18.36
N PHE A 286 4.04 19.42 -17.67
CA PHE A 286 3.43 18.86 -16.46
C PHE A 286 2.81 17.48 -16.71
N GLN A 287 1.95 17.35 -17.73
CA GLN A 287 1.24 16.10 -18.01
C GLN A 287 2.20 14.99 -18.47
N THR A 288 3.20 15.33 -19.29
CA THR A 288 4.19 14.34 -19.74
C THR A 288 5.05 13.86 -18.58
N ALA A 289 5.54 14.78 -17.72
CA ALA A 289 6.29 14.42 -16.51
C ALA A 289 5.47 13.55 -15.54
N ARG A 290 4.18 13.87 -15.34
CA ARG A 290 3.26 13.05 -14.55
C ARG A 290 3.14 11.64 -15.10
N ASN A 291 2.92 11.50 -16.41
CA ASN A 291 2.80 10.20 -17.06
C ASN A 291 4.09 9.36 -16.93
N ILE A 292 5.25 9.99 -17.13
CA ILE A 292 6.56 9.32 -16.97
C ILE A 292 6.73 8.81 -15.54
N LEU A 293 6.49 9.67 -14.54
CA LEU A 293 6.64 9.28 -13.14
C LEU A 293 5.67 8.16 -12.74
N MET A 294 4.41 8.22 -13.19
CA MET A 294 3.44 7.15 -12.96
C MET A 294 3.91 5.81 -13.56
N ALA A 295 4.43 5.82 -14.78
CA ALA A 295 4.98 4.62 -15.42
C ALA A 295 6.19 4.05 -14.65
N ILE A 296 7.08 4.92 -14.16
CA ILE A 296 8.22 4.51 -13.32
C ILE A 296 7.74 3.85 -12.02
N ILE A 297 6.79 4.47 -11.31
CA ILE A 297 6.30 3.92 -10.04
C ILE A 297 5.56 2.60 -10.26
N LEU A 298 4.74 2.48 -11.31
CA LEU A 298 4.09 1.21 -11.68
C LEU A 298 5.12 0.11 -11.97
N LYS A 299 6.21 0.43 -12.69
CA LYS A 299 7.31 -0.50 -12.94
C LYS A 299 7.98 -0.94 -11.63
N ILE A 300 8.32 -0.01 -10.74
CA ILE A 300 8.93 -0.34 -9.44
C ILE A 300 8.01 -1.20 -8.56
N ILE A 301 6.70 -0.88 -8.53
CA ILE A 301 5.71 -1.68 -7.81
C ILE A 301 5.75 -3.13 -8.31
N MET A 302 5.69 -3.32 -9.62
CA MET A 302 5.59 -4.64 -10.25
C MET A 302 6.90 -5.44 -10.20
N GLU A 303 8.03 -4.79 -10.44
CA GLU A 303 9.32 -5.45 -10.69
C GLU A 303 10.22 -5.50 -9.46
N GLU A 304 10.08 -4.58 -8.50
CA GLU A 304 10.87 -4.56 -7.28
C GLU A 304 10.03 -4.97 -6.06
N TYR A 305 8.97 -4.23 -5.77
CA TYR A 305 8.16 -4.42 -4.56
C TYR A 305 7.44 -5.78 -4.53
N ILE A 306 6.74 -6.17 -5.60
CA ILE A 306 6.03 -7.47 -5.61
C ILE A 306 7.03 -8.65 -5.58
N ASN A 307 8.18 -8.50 -6.22
CA ASN A 307 9.23 -9.52 -6.14
C ASN A 307 9.87 -9.61 -4.75
N HIS A 308 9.86 -8.52 -3.98
CA HIS A 308 10.27 -8.51 -2.58
C HIS A 308 9.24 -9.19 -1.66
N ILE A 309 7.94 -9.04 -1.86
CA ILE A 309 6.96 -9.71 -0.98
C ILE A 309 6.97 -11.23 -1.18
N THR A 310 7.12 -11.68 -2.43
CA THR A 310 7.01 -13.11 -2.76
C THR A 310 8.30 -13.89 -2.48
N PRO A 311 8.19 -15.20 -2.16
CA PRO A 311 9.35 -16.07 -2.03
C PRO A 311 9.82 -16.69 -3.37
N TYR A 312 9.30 -16.22 -4.50
CA TYR A 312 9.46 -16.91 -5.79
C TYR A 312 10.84 -16.70 -6.41
N HIS A 313 11.32 -17.73 -7.10
CA HIS A 313 12.59 -17.66 -7.82
C HIS A 313 12.46 -17.01 -9.20
N PHE A 314 11.30 -17.16 -9.86
CA PHE A 314 10.98 -16.40 -11.07
C PHE A 314 10.68 -14.95 -10.68
N LYS A 315 11.40 -13.99 -11.28
CA LYS A 315 11.14 -12.57 -11.05
C LYS A 315 10.04 -12.09 -12.00
N LEU A 316 8.89 -11.73 -11.44
CA LEU A 316 7.75 -11.20 -12.17
C LEU A 316 8.10 -9.83 -12.75
N PHE A 317 7.56 -9.51 -13.91
CA PHE A 317 7.81 -8.22 -14.56
C PHE A 317 6.56 -7.66 -15.25
N ALA A 318 6.55 -6.36 -15.51
CA ALA A 318 5.43 -5.72 -16.19
C ALA A 318 5.45 -6.07 -17.68
N ASP A 319 4.39 -6.72 -18.18
CA ASP A 319 4.19 -7.02 -19.61
C ASP A 319 2.75 -6.68 -20.01
N PRO A 320 2.41 -5.39 -20.16
CA PRO A 320 1.02 -4.97 -20.33
C PRO A 320 0.32 -5.58 -21.54
N GLU A 321 1.03 -5.72 -22.66
CA GLU A 321 0.50 -6.26 -23.91
C GLU A 321 -0.02 -7.71 -23.76
N ALA A 322 0.57 -8.47 -22.83
CA ALA A 322 0.28 -9.89 -22.64
C ALA A 322 -1.15 -10.15 -22.16
N PHE A 323 -1.84 -9.15 -21.58
CA PHE A 323 -3.06 -9.35 -20.80
C PHE A 323 -4.33 -8.74 -21.39
N THR A 324 -4.23 -8.00 -22.49
CA THR A 324 -5.36 -7.25 -23.09
C THR A 324 -6.58 -8.10 -23.50
N LYS A 325 -6.40 -9.42 -23.63
CA LYS A 325 -7.47 -10.38 -23.98
C LYS A 325 -7.98 -11.20 -22.79
N GLU A 326 -7.44 -11.00 -21.60
CA GLU A 326 -7.83 -11.75 -20.41
C GLU A 326 -9.17 -11.25 -19.86
N SER A 327 -10.01 -12.13 -19.32
CA SER A 327 -11.34 -11.73 -18.83
C SER A 327 -11.27 -10.84 -17.60
N TRP A 328 -10.19 -10.96 -16.81
CA TRP A 328 -9.92 -10.10 -15.65
C TRP A 328 -9.43 -8.70 -16.03
N HIS A 329 -9.00 -8.48 -17.28
CA HIS A 329 -8.47 -7.20 -17.75
C HIS A 329 -9.62 -6.19 -17.96
N ARG A 330 -10.15 -5.70 -16.85
CA ARG A 330 -11.29 -4.77 -16.74
C ARG A 330 -10.89 -3.57 -15.89
N PRO A 331 -11.52 -2.39 -16.08
CA PRO A 331 -11.25 -1.20 -15.27
C PRO A 331 -11.22 -1.51 -13.77
N ASN A 332 -10.35 -0.83 -13.04
CA ASN A 332 -10.19 -1.10 -11.63
C ASN A 332 -11.48 -0.79 -10.85
N TYR A 333 -11.79 -1.61 -9.86
CA TYR A 333 -12.76 -1.36 -8.80
C TYR A 333 -12.32 -2.18 -7.58
N MET A 334 -11.69 -1.53 -6.60
CA MET A 334 -11.14 -2.20 -5.42
C MET A 334 -12.24 -2.84 -4.57
N ALA A 335 -11.87 -3.97 -3.97
CA ALA A 335 -12.64 -4.64 -2.95
C ALA A 335 -12.18 -4.19 -1.55
N ILE A 336 -13.10 -4.17 -0.57
CA ILE A 336 -12.79 -3.82 0.81
C ILE A 336 -11.79 -4.80 1.44
N GLU A 337 -11.80 -6.06 1.01
CA GLU A 337 -10.83 -7.06 1.43
C GLU A 337 -9.39 -6.65 1.08
N PHE A 338 -9.22 -5.92 -0.03
CA PHE A 338 -7.92 -5.40 -0.45
C PHE A 338 -7.37 -4.31 0.51
N ASP A 339 -8.27 -3.53 1.12
CA ASP A 339 -7.91 -2.59 2.20
C ASP A 339 -7.40 -3.36 3.45
N PHE A 340 -8.12 -4.40 3.87
CA PHE A 340 -7.80 -5.16 5.07
C PHE A 340 -6.48 -5.94 4.98
N VAL A 341 -6.16 -6.48 3.80
CA VAL A 341 -4.89 -7.21 3.60
C VAL A 341 -3.66 -6.31 3.61
N TYR A 342 -3.82 -4.99 3.53
CA TYR A 342 -2.71 -4.01 3.51
C TYR A 342 -2.46 -3.30 4.84
N ARG A 343 -3.22 -3.64 5.89
CA ARG A 343 -3.11 -3.05 7.25
C ARG A 343 -1.94 -3.65 8.04
N TRP A 344 -0.72 -3.43 7.55
CA TRP A 344 0.52 -4.03 8.08
C TRP A 344 1.15 -3.23 9.22
N HIS A 345 0.39 -2.80 10.22
CA HIS A 345 0.93 -1.97 11.32
C HIS A 345 2.00 -2.72 12.13
N SER A 346 1.90 -4.04 12.23
CA SER A 346 2.93 -4.92 12.80
C SER A 346 4.23 -5.02 12.00
N ALA A 347 4.34 -4.35 10.84
CA ALA A 347 5.59 -4.23 10.07
C ALA A 347 6.51 -3.08 10.55
N ILE A 348 6.00 -2.21 11.44
CA ILE A 348 6.74 -1.11 12.03
C ILE A 348 7.18 -1.48 13.47
N PRO A 349 8.43 -1.22 13.89
CA PRO A 349 8.90 -1.44 15.25
C PRO A 349 8.43 -0.33 16.23
N GLU A 350 8.56 -0.60 17.55
CA GLU A 350 8.34 0.46 18.57
C GLU A 350 9.34 1.60 18.43
N THR A 351 10.58 1.22 18.14
CA THR A 351 11.72 2.11 18.04
C THR A 351 12.46 1.85 16.74
N PHE A 352 12.91 2.93 16.12
CA PHE A 352 13.72 2.91 14.91
C PHE A 352 14.97 3.77 15.16
N LYS A 353 16.01 3.61 14.34
CA LYS A 353 17.21 4.44 14.40
C LYS A 353 16.97 5.75 13.64
N TYR A 354 17.28 6.86 14.30
CA TYR A 354 17.34 8.19 13.70
C TYR A 354 18.61 8.89 14.19
N ASN A 355 19.46 9.35 13.27
CA ASN A 355 20.80 9.85 13.56
C ASN A 355 21.62 8.88 14.44
N GLY A 356 21.49 7.58 14.16
CA GLY A 356 22.17 6.52 14.88
C GLY A 356 21.64 6.24 16.30
N LYS A 357 20.60 6.95 16.75
CA LYS A 357 20.01 6.80 18.09
C LYS A 357 18.66 6.09 18.04
N PRO A 358 18.36 5.18 18.99
CA PRO A 358 17.01 4.62 19.13
C PRO A 358 16.00 5.74 19.40
N THR A 359 14.95 5.78 18.59
CA THR A 359 13.89 6.79 18.64
C THR A 359 12.54 6.10 18.59
N HIS A 360 11.63 6.47 19.50
CA HIS A 360 10.28 5.93 19.53
C HIS A 360 9.48 6.37 18.30
N ILE A 361 8.68 5.48 17.70
CA ILE A 361 7.88 5.77 16.49
C ILE A 361 7.02 7.04 16.65
N ALA A 362 6.43 7.23 17.82
CA ALA A 362 5.61 8.42 18.14
C ALA A 362 6.34 9.76 17.92
N ALA A 363 7.68 9.80 18.05
CA ALA A 363 8.46 11.01 17.81
C ALA A 363 8.50 11.40 16.32
N SER A 364 8.37 10.41 15.42
CA SER A 364 8.34 10.62 13.97
C SER A 364 6.98 11.01 13.42
N LEU A 365 5.89 10.75 14.16
CA LEU A 365 4.56 11.10 13.69
C LEU A 365 4.39 12.63 13.58
N TRP A 366 3.94 13.10 12.41
CA TRP A 366 3.74 14.52 12.09
C TRP A 366 4.99 15.40 12.23
N ASN A 367 6.19 14.81 12.19
CA ASN A 367 7.44 15.50 12.50
C ASN A 367 8.36 15.63 11.27
N ASN A 368 7.91 16.40 10.27
CA ASN A 368 8.65 16.64 9.04
C ASN A 368 10.03 17.28 9.27
N LYS A 369 10.22 17.97 10.39
CA LYS A 369 11.52 18.53 10.77
C LYS A 369 12.62 17.46 10.85
N MET A 370 12.30 16.24 11.30
CA MET A 370 13.26 15.13 11.31
C MET A 370 13.77 14.80 9.89
N PHE A 371 12.87 14.86 8.90
CA PHE A 371 13.24 14.65 7.50
C PHE A 371 14.06 15.83 6.96
N ILE A 372 13.66 17.07 7.24
CA ILE A 372 14.39 18.27 6.81
C ILE A 372 15.80 18.31 7.40
N ASP A 373 15.96 17.99 8.68
CA ASP A 373 17.24 18.06 9.38
C ASP A 373 18.27 17.08 8.81
N GLN A 374 17.83 15.86 8.44
CA GLN A 374 18.72 14.81 7.95
C GLN A 374 18.89 14.80 6.42
N GLY A 375 17.86 15.16 5.66
CA GLY A 375 17.85 15.14 4.19
C GLY A 375 17.47 13.78 3.59
N LEU A 376 17.07 13.80 2.30
CA LEU A 376 16.47 12.64 1.64
C LEU A 376 17.38 11.42 1.54
N GLY A 377 18.59 11.60 1.02
CA GLY A 377 19.51 10.48 0.79
C GLY A 377 19.93 9.81 2.10
N ALA A 378 20.34 10.61 3.09
CA ALA A 378 20.83 10.10 4.37
C ALA A 378 19.73 9.38 5.17
N LEU A 379 18.51 9.93 5.22
CA LEU A 379 17.41 9.29 5.94
C LEU A 379 16.90 8.03 5.21
N MET A 380 16.88 8.01 3.87
CA MET A 380 16.57 6.80 3.10
C MET A 380 17.56 5.67 3.38
N GLU A 381 18.86 5.97 3.39
CA GLU A 381 19.89 4.97 3.67
C GLU A 381 19.85 4.48 5.12
N GLU A 382 19.66 5.38 6.11
CA GLU A 382 19.50 4.96 7.51
C GLU A 382 18.24 4.11 7.71
N THR A 383 17.15 4.44 7.02
CA THR A 383 15.93 3.62 6.98
C THR A 383 16.22 2.24 6.40
N CYS A 384 17.02 2.13 5.34
CA CYS A 384 17.39 0.85 4.75
C CYS A 384 18.41 0.06 5.59
N SER A 385 19.15 0.71 6.49
CA SER A 385 20.15 0.08 7.36
C SER A 385 19.55 -0.71 8.53
N GLN A 386 18.23 -0.68 8.70
CA GLN A 386 17.52 -1.27 9.83
C GLN A 386 16.33 -2.11 9.35
N ALA A 387 16.02 -3.15 10.14
CA ALA A 387 14.93 -4.06 9.87
C ALA A 387 13.57 -3.44 10.22
N GLY A 388 12.57 -3.70 9.39
CA GLY A 388 11.18 -3.66 9.83
C GLY A 388 10.86 -4.83 10.74
N THR A 389 9.58 -5.08 10.98
CA THR A 389 9.13 -6.16 11.87
C THR A 389 8.34 -7.23 11.13
N LYS A 390 8.28 -8.43 11.71
CA LYS A 390 7.51 -9.54 11.15
C LYS A 390 6.02 -9.17 11.21
N ILE A 391 5.37 -9.15 10.05
CA ILE A 391 3.92 -8.98 9.97
C ILE A 391 3.22 -10.18 10.60
N GLY A 392 2.33 -9.93 11.55
CA GLY A 392 1.58 -10.96 12.24
C GLY A 392 1.05 -10.52 13.61
N LEU A 393 0.38 -11.44 14.29
CA LEU A 393 -0.05 -11.25 15.68
C LEU A 393 1.15 -11.05 16.63
N PHE A 394 0.87 -10.41 17.77
CA PHE A 394 1.78 -10.18 18.89
C PHE A 394 3.03 -9.36 18.56
N ASN A 395 2.93 -8.42 17.63
CA ASN A 395 4.09 -7.65 17.17
C ASN A 395 3.80 -6.18 16.81
N THR A 396 2.56 -5.72 16.96
CA THR A 396 2.19 -4.33 16.67
C THR A 396 2.76 -3.40 17.75
N PRO A 397 3.30 -2.21 17.40
CA PRO A 397 3.65 -1.19 18.39
C PRO A 397 2.48 -0.85 19.30
N ASP A 398 2.73 -0.70 20.60
CA ASP A 398 1.64 -0.59 21.58
C ASP A 398 0.72 0.60 21.26
N ILE A 399 1.30 1.74 20.87
CA ILE A 399 0.54 2.93 20.45
C ILE A 399 -0.41 2.67 19.27
N LEU A 400 -0.10 1.71 18.39
CA LEU A 400 -0.90 1.42 17.21
C LEU A 400 -2.03 0.40 17.47
N VAL A 401 -2.01 -0.34 18.59
CA VAL A 401 -3.05 -1.34 18.88
C VAL A 401 -4.42 -0.66 19.01
N GLU A 402 -4.52 0.35 19.87
CA GLU A 402 -5.76 1.10 20.09
C GLU A 402 -6.06 2.07 18.93
N LEU A 403 -5.02 2.62 18.29
CA LEU A 403 -5.19 3.58 17.19
C LEU A 403 -5.56 2.93 15.85
N THR A 404 -5.23 1.65 15.63
CA THR A 404 -5.33 1.03 14.29
C THR A 404 -5.92 -0.37 14.29
N GLU A 405 -5.47 -1.28 15.17
CA GLU A 405 -5.89 -2.70 15.14
C GLU A 405 -7.33 -2.87 15.63
N LEU A 406 -7.67 -2.31 16.80
CA LEU A 406 -9.03 -2.37 17.32
C LEU A 406 -10.04 -1.63 16.42
N PRO A 407 -9.73 -0.43 15.88
CA PRO A 407 -10.55 0.20 14.86
C PRO A 407 -10.74 -0.65 13.59
N ALA A 408 -9.71 -1.38 13.12
CA ALA A 408 -9.83 -2.27 11.97
C ALA A 408 -10.78 -3.45 12.24
N ILE A 409 -10.73 -4.04 13.43
CA ILE A 409 -11.69 -5.08 13.85
C ILE A 409 -13.12 -4.51 13.90
N LYS A 410 -13.30 -3.36 14.55
CA LYS A 410 -14.61 -2.66 14.63
C LYS A 410 -15.17 -2.41 13.23
N LEU A 411 -14.33 -1.92 12.33
CA LEU A 411 -14.69 -1.73 10.93
C LEU A 411 -15.09 -3.06 10.28
N GLY A 412 -14.30 -4.13 10.42
CA GLY A 412 -14.62 -5.44 9.83
C GLY A 412 -16.01 -5.96 10.24
N ARG A 413 -16.39 -5.75 11.50
CA ARG A 413 -17.72 -6.09 12.02
C ARG A 413 -18.83 -5.18 11.50
N GLN A 414 -18.60 -3.87 11.48
CA GLN A 414 -19.52 -2.89 10.88
C GLN A 414 -19.79 -3.20 9.40
N LEU A 415 -18.76 -3.66 8.69
CA LEU A 415 -18.83 -4.05 7.29
C LEU A 415 -19.29 -5.50 7.07
N GLN A 416 -19.65 -6.19 8.16
CA GLN A 416 -20.12 -7.57 8.19
C GLN A 416 -19.27 -8.50 7.32
N LEU A 417 -17.95 -8.44 7.48
CA LEU A 417 -17.05 -9.31 6.73
C LEU A 417 -17.27 -10.78 7.16
N ALA A 418 -17.20 -11.69 6.19
CA ALA A 418 -17.29 -13.12 6.43
C ALA A 418 -16.07 -13.65 7.23
N SER A 419 -16.13 -14.91 7.67
CA SER A 419 -15.07 -15.49 8.49
C SER A 419 -13.76 -15.65 7.69
N TYR A 420 -12.64 -15.73 8.41
CA TYR A 420 -11.35 -16.12 7.84
C TYR A 420 -11.45 -17.39 6.98
N ASN A 421 -12.20 -18.39 7.44
CA ASN A 421 -12.37 -19.64 6.72
C ASN A 421 -13.18 -19.50 5.42
N ASP A 422 -14.14 -18.57 5.36
CA ASP A 422 -14.88 -18.28 4.11
C ASP A 422 -13.93 -17.68 3.07
N TYR A 423 -13.05 -16.76 3.47
CA TYR A 423 -12.04 -16.20 2.58
C TYR A 423 -10.97 -17.22 2.17
N ARG A 424 -10.59 -18.15 3.05
CA ARG A 424 -9.75 -19.30 2.66
C ARG A 424 -10.41 -20.09 1.53
N GLN A 425 -11.69 -20.43 1.70
CA GLN A 425 -12.45 -21.21 0.72
C GLN A 425 -12.60 -20.46 -0.61
N LEU A 426 -12.95 -19.17 -0.57
CA LEU A 426 -12.98 -18.30 -1.75
C LEU A 426 -11.64 -18.37 -2.52
N CYS A 427 -10.52 -18.28 -1.80
CA CYS A 427 -9.17 -18.28 -2.35
C CYS A 427 -8.63 -19.68 -2.76
N GLY A 428 -9.46 -20.73 -2.72
CA GLY A 428 -9.08 -22.09 -3.08
C GLY A 428 -8.19 -22.79 -2.04
N PHE A 429 -8.24 -22.35 -0.78
CA PHE A 429 -7.67 -23.09 0.35
C PHE A 429 -8.79 -23.89 1.07
N PRO A 430 -8.50 -25.12 1.53
CA PRO A 430 -9.40 -25.80 2.45
C PRO A 430 -9.63 -24.98 3.73
N ARG A 431 -10.87 -25.02 4.25
CA ARG A 431 -11.19 -24.50 5.58
C ARG A 431 -10.34 -25.20 6.64
N VAL A 432 -9.75 -24.44 7.55
CA VAL A 432 -9.11 -25.01 8.74
C VAL A 432 -10.18 -25.54 9.68
N THR A 433 -9.85 -26.60 10.41
CA THR A 433 -10.72 -27.26 11.38
C THR A 433 -10.13 -27.27 12.79
N ARG A 434 -8.85 -26.86 12.93
CA ARG A 434 -8.16 -26.76 14.23
C ARG A 434 -7.13 -25.61 14.20
N PHE A 435 -6.79 -25.09 15.38
CA PHE A 435 -5.90 -23.92 15.51
C PHE A 435 -4.45 -24.21 15.09
N GLU A 436 -3.97 -25.45 15.22
CA GLU A 436 -2.61 -25.86 14.84
C GLU A 436 -2.40 -25.79 13.32
N GLN A 437 -3.48 -25.71 12.54
CA GLN A 437 -3.44 -25.52 11.09
C GLN A 437 -3.24 -24.06 10.68
N ILE A 438 -3.46 -23.13 11.61
CA ILE A 438 -3.26 -21.69 11.43
C ILE A 438 -1.83 -21.30 11.81
N SER A 439 -1.36 -21.74 12.98
CA SER A 439 0.00 -21.44 13.46
C SER A 439 0.62 -22.64 14.18
N GLY A 440 1.95 -22.77 14.08
CA GLY A 440 2.74 -23.69 14.89
C GLY A 440 3.12 -23.14 16.28
N ASP A 441 2.82 -21.87 16.58
CA ASP A 441 3.02 -21.29 17.91
C ASP A 441 1.85 -21.63 18.83
N GLU A 442 2.12 -22.41 19.87
CA GLU A 442 1.14 -22.83 20.89
C GLU A 442 0.48 -21.63 21.57
N PHE A 443 1.18 -20.50 21.74
CA PHE A 443 0.59 -19.31 22.35
C PHE A 443 -0.47 -18.66 21.43
N VAL A 444 -0.21 -18.62 20.12
CA VAL A 444 -1.19 -18.17 19.12
C VAL A 444 -2.41 -19.09 19.17
N GLN A 445 -2.19 -20.41 19.17
CA GLN A 445 -3.27 -21.40 19.21
C GLN A 445 -4.14 -21.25 20.47
N GLU A 446 -3.50 -21.14 21.64
CA GLU A 446 -4.16 -20.97 22.94
C GLU A 446 -5.02 -19.71 22.96
N LYS A 447 -4.45 -18.55 22.59
CA LYS A 447 -5.17 -17.27 22.62
C LYS A 447 -6.31 -17.22 21.62
N LEU A 448 -6.13 -17.76 20.41
CA LEU A 448 -7.23 -17.85 19.44
C LEU A 448 -8.34 -18.78 19.93
N LYS A 449 -7.99 -19.90 20.58
CA LYS A 449 -8.97 -20.83 21.15
C LYS A 449 -9.74 -20.22 22.32
N GLU A 450 -9.04 -19.53 23.22
CA GLU A 450 -9.63 -18.82 24.36
C GLU A 450 -10.64 -17.77 23.90
N LEU A 451 -10.27 -16.98 22.89
CA LEU A 451 -11.10 -15.89 22.40
C LEU A 451 -12.24 -16.39 21.51
N TYR A 452 -11.97 -17.20 20.50
CA TYR A 452 -12.96 -17.55 19.46
C TYR A 452 -13.68 -18.90 19.68
N GLY A 453 -13.12 -19.78 20.53
CA GLY A 453 -13.62 -21.13 20.78
C GLY A 453 -13.43 -22.10 19.59
N HIS A 454 -13.85 -21.70 18.39
CA HIS A 454 -13.78 -22.48 17.15
C HIS A 454 -13.19 -21.66 15.99
N VAL A 455 -12.46 -22.33 15.09
CA VAL A 455 -11.75 -21.68 13.97
C VAL A 455 -12.66 -21.01 12.94
N ASP A 456 -13.91 -21.46 12.82
CA ASP A 456 -14.91 -20.83 11.94
C ASP A 456 -15.40 -19.47 12.46
N ASN A 457 -15.17 -19.15 13.73
CA ASN A 457 -15.55 -17.86 14.31
C ASN A 457 -14.44 -16.81 14.15
N ILE A 458 -13.26 -17.18 13.64
CA ILE A 458 -12.15 -16.24 13.48
C ILE A 458 -12.52 -15.20 12.43
N GLU A 459 -12.51 -13.94 12.85
CA GLU A 459 -12.77 -12.79 11.98
C GLU A 459 -11.69 -12.67 10.90
N PHE A 460 -12.08 -12.16 9.73
CA PHE A 460 -11.17 -12.01 8.59
C PHE A 460 -9.85 -11.32 8.97
N PHE A 461 -9.92 -10.15 9.60
CA PHE A 461 -8.74 -9.36 9.95
C PHE A 461 -7.76 -10.11 10.85
N VAL A 462 -8.26 -10.76 11.91
CA VAL A 462 -7.41 -11.56 12.81
C VAL A 462 -6.81 -12.75 12.09
N GLY A 463 -7.61 -13.46 11.29
CA GLY A 463 -7.15 -14.63 10.54
C GLY A 463 -6.07 -14.32 9.51
N LEU A 464 -6.09 -13.14 8.89
CA LEU A 464 -5.04 -12.69 7.96
C LEU A 464 -3.64 -12.69 8.60
N TYR A 465 -3.55 -12.27 9.87
CA TYR A 465 -2.29 -12.09 10.58
C TYR A 465 -1.95 -13.21 11.57
N ALA A 466 -2.91 -14.11 11.85
CA ALA A 466 -2.71 -15.30 12.65
C ALA A 466 -1.97 -16.42 11.91
N GLU A 467 -2.12 -16.50 10.58
CA GLU A 467 -1.52 -17.58 9.78
C GLU A 467 0.01 -17.45 9.71
N ASP A 468 0.73 -18.55 9.90
CA ASP A 468 2.19 -18.53 9.79
C ASP A 468 2.66 -18.16 8.36
N GLY A 469 3.61 -17.24 8.31
CA GLY A 469 4.36 -16.93 7.09
C GLY A 469 5.23 -18.09 6.60
N ARG A 470 5.52 -18.10 5.29
CA ARG A 470 6.46 -19.04 4.68
C ARG A 470 7.89 -18.52 4.80
N LYS A 471 8.86 -19.44 4.76
CA LYS A 471 10.28 -19.05 4.64
C LYS A 471 10.48 -18.13 3.43
N ASN A 472 11.23 -17.06 3.62
CA ASN A 472 11.50 -16.02 2.60
C ASN A 472 10.26 -15.32 2.04
N SER A 473 9.11 -15.36 2.73
CA SER A 473 7.93 -14.53 2.43
C SER A 473 7.81 -13.43 3.49
N THR A 474 7.38 -12.23 3.10
CA THR A 474 7.10 -11.15 4.07
C THR A 474 5.74 -11.31 4.74
N ILE A 475 4.83 -12.04 4.08
CA ILE A 475 3.41 -12.15 4.46
C ILE A 475 2.88 -13.61 4.43
N PRO A 476 1.78 -13.90 5.14
CA PRO A 476 1.11 -15.22 5.12
C PRO A 476 0.49 -15.59 3.76
N SER A 477 0.16 -16.87 3.58
CA SER A 477 -0.28 -17.42 2.28
C SER A 477 -1.58 -16.80 1.78
N LEU A 478 -2.58 -16.62 2.66
CA LEU A 478 -3.87 -16.04 2.30
C LEU A 478 -3.71 -14.57 1.91
N VAL A 479 -2.93 -13.79 2.67
CA VAL A 479 -2.60 -12.39 2.36
C VAL A 479 -1.93 -12.29 1.00
N ALA A 480 -0.91 -13.13 0.74
CA ALA A 480 -0.22 -13.15 -0.55
C ALA A 480 -1.15 -13.52 -1.72
N ARG A 481 -2.12 -14.42 -1.49
CA ARG A 481 -3.11 -14.81 -2.51
C ARG A 481 -4.02 -13.64 -2.87
N LEU A 482 -4.60 -12.98 -1.87
CA LEU A 482 -5.49 -11.83 -2.07
C LEU A 482 -4.77 -10.66 -2.74
N ILE A 483 -3.54 -10.35 -2.31
CA ILE A 483 -2.72 -9.33 -2.99
C ILE A 483 -2.40 -9.72 -4.43
N GLY A 484 -2.05 -10.99 -4.69
CA GLY A 484 -1.79 -11.45 -6.05
C GLY A 484 -3.01 -11.39 -6.98
N ILE A 485 -4.23 -11.44 -6.42
CA ILE A 485 -5.47 -11.26 -7.19
C ILE A 485 -5.67 -9.77 -7.52
N ASP A 486 -5.66 -8.94 -6.48
CA ASP A 486 -6.07 -7.54 -6.60
C ASP A 486 -4.92 -6.67 -7.13
N ALA A 487 -3.72 -6.69 -6.55
CA ALA A 487 -2.64 -5.76 -6.92
C ALA A 487 -2.27 -5.85 -8.41
N PHE A 488 -2.16 -7.07 -8.97
CA PHE A 488 -1.84 -7.25 -10.39
C PHE A 488 -2.97 -6.85 -11.32
N SER A 489 -4.20 -7.28 -11.02
CA SER A 489 -5.36 -6.91 -11.83
C SER A 489 -5.65 -5.40 -11.76
N GLN A 490 -5.20 -4.70 -10.73
CA GLN A 490 -5.27 -3.24 -10.64
C GLN A 490 -4.17 -2.56 -11.45
N ALA A 491 -2.90 -2.87 -11.14
CA ALA A 491 -1.76 -2.23 -11.77
C ALA A 491 -1.76 -2.41 -13.29
N LEU A 492 -2.00 -3.64 -13.78
CA LEU A 492 -1.96 -3.95 -15.22
C LEU A 492 -3.14 -3.39 -16.02
N THR A 493 -4.20 -2.94 -15.35
CA THR A 493 -5.37 -2.30 -16.01
C THR A 493 -5.28 -0.78 -16.03
N ASN A 494 -4.19 -0.20 -15.50
CA ASN A 494 -3.97 1.24 -15.56
C ASN A 494 -3.94 1.70 -17.03
N PRO A 495 -4.66 2.78 -17.39
CA PRO A 495 -4.72 3.25 -18.78
C PRO A 495 -3.35 3.53 -19.42
N LEU A 496 -2.35 3.99 -18.64
CA LEU A 496 -1.00 4.25 -19.16
C LEU A 496 -0.30 3.00 -19.67
N LEU A 497 -0.73 1.81 -19.24
CA LEU A 497 -0.18 0.53 -19.67
C LEU A 497 -0.93 -0.06 -20.88
N SER A 498 -1.98 0.59 -21.38
CA SER A 498 -2.68 0.16 -22.60
C SER A 498 -1.73 0.16 -23.81
N PRO A 499 -1.78 -0.82 -24.73
CA PRO A 499 -0.84 -0.91 -25.86
C PRO A 499 -0.78 0.33 -26.76
N ASN A 500 -1.90 1.04 -26.92
CA ASN A 500 -1.95 2.26 -27.74
C ASN A 500 -1.39 3.51 -27.01
N ILE A 501 -1.15 3.40 -25.70
CA ILE A 501 -0.69 4.49 -24.84
C ILE A 501 0.74 4.24 -24.35
N PHE A 502 1.09 3.00 -24.02
CA PHE A 502 2.40 2.63 -23.50
C PHE A 502 3.47 2.60 -24.59
N ASN A 503 3.85 3.76 -25.09
CA ASN A 503 4.85 3.91 -26.15
C ASN A 503 5.57 5.25 -26.07
N GLU A 504 6.67 5.34 -26.81
CA GLU A 504 7.55 6.51 -26.85
C GLU A 504 6.83 7.82 -27.21
N LYS A 505 5.80 7.79 -28.06
CA LYS A 505 5.07 9.03 -28.44
C LYS A 505 4.33 9.64 -27.26
N THR A 506 3.80 8.83 -26.36
CA THR A 506 3.10 9.29 -25.16
C THR A 506 4.07 9.88 -24.13
N PHE A 507 5.24 9.27 -23.96
CA PHE A 507 6.18 9.62 -22.90
C PHE A 507 7.31 10.54 -23.35
N SER A 508 7.37 10.90 -24.63
CA SER A 508 8.54 11.48 -25.30
C SER A 508 9.71 10.50 -25.43
N HIS A 509 10.67 10.80 -26.31
CA HIS A 509 11.88 10.01 -26.47
C HIS A 509 12.67 9.91 -25.15
N VAL A 510 12.94 11.06 -24.55
CA VAL A 510 13.73 11.15 -23.30
C VAL A 510 12.99 10.50 -22.13
N GLY A 511 11.69 10.75 -22.02
CA GLY A 511 10.88 10.11 -20.98
C GLY A 511 10.81 8.58 -21.14
N TRP A 512 10.74 8.08 -22.37
CA TRP A 512 10.80 6.65 -22.65
C TRP A 512 12.14 6.04 -22.20
N GLU A 513 13.27 6.66 -22.56
CA GLU A 513 14.60 6.20 -22.11
C GLU A 513 14.72 6.20 -20.59
N ILE A 514 14.20 7.23 -19.92
CA ILE A 514 14.18 7.29 -18.45
C ILE A 514 13.39 6.13 -17.84
N ILE A 515 12.21 5.81 -18.39
CA ILE A 515 11.38 4.68 -17.92
C ILE A 515 12.14 3.36 -18.09
N GLN A 516 12.77 3.14 -19.24
CA GLN A 516 13.52 1.91 -19.52
C GLN A 516 14.72 1.76 -18.57
N ASN A 517 15.42 2.86 -18.26
CA ASN A 517 16.64 2.85 -17.46
C ASN A 517 16.41 2.95 -15.94
N THR A 518 15.21 3.29 -15.48
CA THR A 518 14.88 3.30 -14.04
C THR A 518 14.35 1.93 -13.62
N ASN A 519 15.08 1.22 -12.75
CA ASN A 519 14.74 -0.16 -12.37
C ASN A 519 14.42 -0.30 -10.87
N THR A 520 14.96 0.58 -10.04
CA THR A 520 14.86 0.47 -8.59
C THR A 520 14.51 1.80 -7.92
N VAL A 521 14.00 1.74 -6.69
CA VAL A 521 13.89 2.92 -5.81
C VAL A 521 15.26 3.58 -5.59
N SER A 522 16.35 2.81 -5.61
CA SER A 522 17.71 3.36 -5.50
C SER A 522 18.09 4.27 -6.66
N ASP A 523 17.67 3.94 -7.89
CA ASP A 523 17.90 4.79 -9.06
C ASP A 523 17.18 6.14 -8.90
N LEU A 524 15.95 6.11 -8.41
CA LEU A 524 15.16 7.32 -8.10
C LEU A 524 15.82 8.17 -7.01
N VAL A 525 16.29 7.56 -5.92
CA VAL A 525 16.91 8.34 -4.83
C VAL A 525 18.21 8.99 -5.33
N ASN A 526 19.08 8.24 -5.99
CA ASN A 526 20.40 8.73 -6.38
C ASN A 526 20.40 9.86 -7.43
N ARG A 527 19.32 10.03 -8.18
CA ARG A 527 19.14 11.16 -9.12
C ARG A 527 18.40 12.37 -8.52
N ASN A 528 17.85 12.25 -7.30
CA ASN A 528 17.04 13.27 -6.62
C ASN A 528 17.65 13.76 -5.29
N VAL A 529 18.93 13.48 -5.08
CA VAL A 529 19.75 13.98 -3.98
C VAL A 529 20.75 15.02 -4.50
N PRO A 530 21.28 15.91 -3.64
CA PRO A 530 22.36 16.82 -4.03
C PRO A 530 23.51 16.09 -4.71
N ARG A 531 24.08 16.70 -5.75
CA ARG A 531 25.21 16.12 -6.50
C ARG A 531 26.39 15.88 -5.55
N SER A 532 26.84 14.63 -5.48
CA SER A 532 28.04 14.21 -4.75
C SER A 532 28.57 12.91 -5.34
N ASP A 533 29.82 12.55 -5.01
CA ASP A 533 30.40 11.26 -5.40
C ASP A 533 29.80 10.07 -4.63
N ARG A 534 29.04 10.34 -3.57
CA ARG A 534 28.39 9.32 -2.75
C ARG A 534 27.09 8.86 -3.39
N LYS A 535 26.97 7.55 -3.61
CA LYS A 535 25.69 6.90 -3.90
C LYS A 535 25.08 6.33 -2.62
N TYR A 536 23.78 6.58 -2.42
CA TYR A 536 23.01 6.05 -1.31
C TYR A 536 22.48 4.66 -1.64
N LYS A 537 22.60 3.76 -0.67
CA LYS A 537 22.12 2.38 -0.80
C LYS A 537 20.70 2.27 -0.27
N VAL A 538 19.75 2.06 -1.18
CA VAL A 538 18.32 2.03 -0.88
C VAL A 538 17.73 0.73 -1.40
N THR A 539 17.08 -0.04 -0.53
CA THR A 539 16.53 -1.36 -0.88
C THR A 539 15.49 -1.81 0.13
N PHE A 540 14.56 -2.65 -0.33
CA PHE A 540 13.65 -3.38 0.55
C PHE A 540 14.32 -4.56 1.27
N ASP A 541 15.40 -5.12 0.72
CA ASP A 541 16.01 -6.35 1.22
C ASP A 541 17.03 -6.07 2.34
N LEU A 542 16.87 -6.77 3.48
CA LEU A 542 17.90 -6.87 4.50
C LEU A 542 19.05 -7.71 3.97
N GLN A 543 20.26 -7.16 4.02
CA GLN A 543 21.49 -7.82 3.56
C GLN A 543 22.02 -8.84 4.53
#